data_AF-A0A7V0WEL1-F1
#
_entry.id   AF-A0A7V0WEL1-F1
#
_cell.length_a   1.000
_cell.length_b   1.000
_cell.length_c   1.000
_cell.angle_alpha   90.00
_cell.angle_beta   90.00
_cell.angle_gamma   90.00
#
_symmetry.space_group_name_H-M   'P 1'
#
loop_
_entity.id
_entity.type
_entity.pdbx_description
1 polymer ?
#
loop_
_entity_poly.entity_id
_entity_poly.type
_entity_poly.pdbx_seq_one_letter_code
_entity_poly.pdbx_strand_id
1 'polypeptide(L)' 'MPSLVKDGVTGLLVKPGDTDSLSDAVARLIKDPHLRQDMGREARSRVFPSYDISELVGRINVLYSSLRDKKQGS' A
#
# COMPACT_ATOMS: atom_id res chain seq x y z
N MET A 1 5.64 1.05 -7.18
CA MET A 1 4.74 0.66 -6.08
C MET A 1 3.43 0.17 -6.67
N PRO A 2 3.25 -1.14 -6.88
CA PRO A 2 2.03 -1.67 -7.45
C PRO A 2 0.90 -1.55 -6.41
N SER A 3 -0.25 -1.06 -6.86
CA SER A 3 -1.51 -0.80 -6.13
C SER A 3 -1.57 -1.32 -4.67
N LEU A 4 -1.39 -0.41 -3.69
CA LEU A 4 -1.53 -0.70 -2.26
C LEU A 4 -2.94 -1.22 -1.88
N VAL A 5 -3.93 -0.93 -2.72
CA VAL A 5 -5.31 -1.38 -2.56
C VAL A 5 -5.58 -2.55 -3.51
N LYS A 6 -6.03 -3.67 -2.95
CA LYS A 6 -6.63 -4.80 -3.68
C LYS A 6 -8.14 -4.71 -3.52
N ASP A 7 -8.83 -4.50 -4.63
CA ASP A 7 -10.28 -4.35 -4.64
C ASP A 7 -10.99 -5.53 -3.98
N GLY A 8 -12.00 -5.24 -3.16
CA GLY A 8 -12.75 -6.21 -2.37
C GLY A 8 -11.98 -6.84 -1.20
N VAL A 9 -10.67 -6.62 -1.06
CA VAL A 9 -9.82 -7.28 -0.07
C VAL A 9 -9.22 -6.30 0.93
N THR A 10 -8.51 -5.28 0.45
CA THR A 10 -7.92 -4.24 1.33
C THR A 10 -8.56 -2.87 1.17
N GLY A 11 -9.59 -2.79 0.33
CA GLY A 11 -10.40 -1.61 0.07
C GLY A 11 -11.34 -1.84 -1.11
N LEU A 12 -12.06 -0.80 -1.50
CA LEU A 12 -12.91 -0.78 -2.68
C LEU A 12 -12.35 0.24 -3.68
N LEU A 13 -12.19 -0.15 -4.94
CA LEU A 13 -11.77 0.74 -6.00
C LEU A 13 -12.98 1.36 -6.69
N VAL A 14 -12.92 2.67 -6.88
CA VAL A 14 -13.92 3.44 -7.63
C VAL A 14 -13.24 4.19 -8.76
N LYS A 15 -13.98 4.46 -9.83
CA LYS A 15 -13.46 5.24 -10.95
C LYS A 15 -13.22 6.69 -10.51
N PRO A 16 -12.10 7.33 -10.92
CA PRO A 16 -11.90 8.75 -10.65
C PRO A 16 -13.05 9.59 -11.22
N GLY A 17 -13.55 10.54 -10.43
CA GLY A 17 -14.66 11.42 -10.80
C GLY A 17 -16.06 10.81 -10.68
N ASP A 18 -16.17 9.51 -10.36
CA ASP A 18 -17.45 8.83 -10.17
C ASP A 18 -17.90 8.97 -8.71
N THR A 19 -18.69 10.02 -8.45
CA THR A 19 -19.17 10.37 -7.11
C THR A 19 -20.23 9.37 -6.62
N ASP A 20 -21.04 8.83 -7.52
CA ASP A 20 -22.09 7.85 -7.18
C ASP A 20 -21.46 6.54 -6.71
N SER A 21 -20.49 6.03 -7.47
CA SER A 21 -19.73 4.83 -7.08
C SER A 21 -18.99 5.00 -5.75
N LEU A 22 -18.46 6.20 -5.47
CA LEU A 22 -17.82 6.51 -4.19
C LEU A 22 -18.84 6.48 -3.04
N SER A 23 -19.99 7.12 -3.22
CA SER A 23 -21.08 7.14 -2.24
C SER A 23 -21.55 5.72 -1.91
N ASP A 24 -21.77 4.89 -2.93
CA ASP A 24 -22.19 3.50 -2.77
C ASP A 24 -21.14 2.65 -2.04
N ALA A 25 -19.86 2.83 -2.37
CA ALA A 25 -18.77 2.14 -1.69
C ALA A 25 -18.71 2.50 -0.20
N VAL A 26 -18.85 3.79 0.14
CA VAL A 26 -18.89 4.25 1.54
C VAL A 26 -20.14 3.74 2.25
N ALA A 27 -21.31 3.81 1.61
CA ALA A 27 -22.57 3.32 2.17
C ALA A 27 -22.51 1.81 2.47
N ARG A 28 -21.90 1.02 1.58
CA ARG A 28 -21.66 -0.41 1.80
C ARG A 28 -20.81 -0.66 3.04
N LEU A 29 -19.71 0.07 3.21
CA LEU A 29 -18.84 -0.07 4.39
C LEU A 29 -19.49 0.41 5.69
N ILE A 30 -20.42 1.36 5.63
CA ILE A 30 -21.19 1.80 6.80
C ILE A 30 -22.19 0.71 7.21
N LYS A 31 -22.93 0.16 6.24
CA LYS A 31 -23.97 -0.85 6.45
C LYS A 31 -23.42 -2.21 6.90
N ASP A 32 -22.22 -2.57 6.43
CA ASP A 32 -21.56 -3.83 6.78
C ASP A 32 -20.29 -3.59 7.63
N PRO A 33 -20.42 -3.61 8.97
CA PRO A 33 -19.29 -3.41 9.87
C PRO A 33 -18.26 -4.54 9.83
N HIS A 34 -18.67 -5.78 9.49
CA HIS A 34 -17.76 -6.91 9.39
C HIS A 34 -16.83 -6.75 8.18
N LEU A 35 -17.40 -6.45 7.01
CA LEU A 35 -16.64 -6.16 5.80
C LEU A 35 -15.61 -5.06 6.04
N ARG A 36 -16.02 -3.98 6.70
CA ARG A 36 -15.14 -2.85 7.03
C ARG A 36 -13.98 -3.27 7.95
N GLN A 37 -14.25 -4.07 8.98
CA GLN A 37 -13.22 -4.56 9.90
C GLN A 37 -12.24 -5.52 9.22
N ASP A 38 -12.76 -6.41 8.39
CA ASP A 38 -11.97 -7.41 7.67
C ASP A 38 -11.02 -6.74 6.69
N MET A 39 -11.53 -5.83 5.85
CA MET A 39 -10.70 -5.06 4.93
C MET A 39 -9.63 -4.25 5.65
N GLY A 40 -9.97 -3.63 6.79
CA GLY A 40 -9.02 -2.86 7.59
C GLY A 40 -7.90 -3.72 8.22
N ARG A 41 -8.20 -4.97 8.56
CA ARG A 41 -7.21 -5.92 9.08
C ARG A 41 -6.30 -6.43 7.96
N GLU A 42 -6.87 -6.81 6.82
CA GLU A 42 -6.11 -7.24 5.65
C GLU A 42 -5.20 -6.13 5.12
N ALA A 43 -5.70 -4.89 5.05
CA ALA A 43 -4.90 -3.72 4.68
C ALA A 43 -3.71 -3.53 5.62
N ARG A 44 -3.93 -3.56 6.94
CA ARG A 44 -2.84 -3.43 7.92
C ARG A 44 -1.83 -4.57 7.79
N SER A 45 -2.28 -5.82 7.73
CA SER A 45 -1.37 -6.97 7.63
C SER A 45 -0.46 -6.90 6.40
N ARG A 46 -0.91 -6.26 5.31
CA ARG A 46 -0.11 -6.10 4.08
C ARG A 46 0.81 -4.88 4.07
N VAL A 47 0.41 -3.81 4.74
CA VAL A 47 1.17 -2.54 4.76
C VAL A 47 2.27 -2.56 5.81
N PHE A 48 2.05 -3.19 6.97
CA PHE A 48 3.05 -3.26 8.05
C PHE A 48 4.39 -3.92 7.67
N PRO A 49 4.43 -4.97 6.82
CA PRO A 49 5.69 -5.51 6.32
C PRO A 49 6.45 -4.58 5.35
N SER A 50 5.82 -3.52 4.84
CA SER A 50 6.37 -2.65 3.78
C SER A 50 6.70 -1.23 4.25
N TYR A 51 6.32 -0.89 5.48
CA TYR A 51 6.45 0.46 6.06
C TYR A 51 7.60 0.57 7.07
N ASP A 52 8.62 -0.27 6.94
CA ASP A 52 9.86 -0.02 7.65
C ASP A 52 10.66 1.01 6.83
N ILE A 53 10.50 2.28 7.18
CA ILE A 53 11.33 3.38 6.67
C ILE A 53 12.82 3.00 6.83
N SER A 54 13.17 2.22 7.84
CA SER A 54 14.53 1.70 8.05
C SER A 54 14.96 0.71 6.96
N GLU A 55 14.05 -0.14 6.46
CA GLU A 55 14.34 -1.06 5.35
C GLU A 55 14.51 -0.31 4.03
N LEU A 56 13.67 0.71 3.78
CA LEU A 56 13.81 1.58 2.61
C LEU A 56 15.16 2.33 2.63
N VAL A 57 15.51 2.90 3.79
CA VAL A 57 16.82 3.57 4.00
C VAL A 57 17.97 2.57 3.86
N GLY A 58 17.81 1.34 4.37
CA GLY A 58 18.79 0.27 4.20
C GLY A 58 19.04 -0.08 2.73
N ARG A 59 17.99 -0.28 1.94
CA ARG A 59 18.11 -0.54 0.49
C ARG A 59 18.79 0.61 -0.26
N ILE A 60 18.44 1.85 0.08
CA ILE A 60 19.05 3.04 -0.51
C ILE A 60 20.55 3.09 -0.17
N ASN A 61 20.93 2.83 1.08
CA ASN A 61 22.33 2.79 1.51
C ASN A 61 23.13 1.70 0.78
N VAL A 62 22.57 0.49 0.64
CA VAL A 62 23.22 -0.60 -0.10
C VAL A 62 23.49 -0.22 -1.56
N LEU A 63 22.51 0.44 -2.21
CA LEU A 63 22.67 0.92 -3.58
C LEU A 63 23.80 1.96 -3.68
N TYR A 64 23.84 2.95 -2.78
CA TYR A 64 24.90 3.95 -2.76
C TYR A 64 26.29 3.35 -2.51
N SER A 65 26.42 2.37 -1.61
CA SER A 65 27.68 1.67 -1.37
C SER A 65 28.15 0.89 -2.60
N SER A 66 27.23 0.17 -3.27
CA SER A 66 27.58 -0.62 -4.47
C SER A 66 28.07 0.23 -5.66
N LEU A 67 27.63 1.49 -5.76
CA LEU A 67 28.09 2.43 -6.78
C LEU A 67 29.44 3.06 -6.42
N ARG A 68 29.76 3.14 -5.12
CA ARG A 68 31.03 3.68 -4.61
C ARG A 68 32.17 2.69 -4.82
N ASP A 69 31.91 1.40 -4.64
CA ASP A 69 32.89 0.32 -4.84
C ASP A 69 33.23 0.12 -6.34
N LYS A 70 32.25 0.30 -7.23
CA LYS A 70 32.48 0.24 -8.69
C LYS A 70 33.29 1.41 -9.25
N LYS A 71 33.45 2.51 -8.52
CA LYS A 71 34.13 3.73 -8.98
C LYS A 71 35.59 3.83 -8.52
N GLN A 72 36.05 2.95 -7.63
CA GLN A 72 37.45 2.88 -7.16
C GLN A 72 38.24 1.70 -7.74
N GLY A 73 37.61 0.86 -8.56
CA GLY A 73 38.21 -0.31 -9.20
C GLY A 73 38.51 -0.17 -10.70
N SER A 74 38.71 1.06 -11.21
CA SER A 74 39.20 1.29 -12.58
C SER A 74 40.42 2.20 -12.58
#